data_AF-A0A060CI60-F1
#
_entry.id   AF-A0A060CI60-F1
#
_cell.length_a   1.000
_cell.length_b   1.000
_cell.length_c   1.000
_cell.angle_alpha   90.00
_cell.angle_beta   90.00
_cell.angle_gamma   90.00
#
_symmetry.space_group_name_H-M   'P 1'
#
loop_
_entity.id
_entity.type
_entity.pdbx_description
1 polymer ?
#
loop_
_entity_poly.entity_id
_entity_poly.type
_entity_poly.pdbx_seq_one_letter_code
_entity_poly.pdbx_strand_id
1 'polypeptide(L)'
;SDWFEETANDYQNWFSGKTIPSLSDSDLTALYKRNLVMVKNAIRPGNSTADGAMPATTNPANYGYKVWARDSAVTAMALDAAGFTDEAETYWKWLAARQNSDGTFHTCYGLWDNTNQNFVDRKMIPSACSDWRI
;
A
#
# COMPACT_ATOMS: atom_id res chain seq x y z
N SER A 1 1.13 -15.11 -26.65
CA SER A 1 2.40 -14.36 -26.63
C SER A 1 2.15 -12.91 -26.27
N ASP A 2 1.13 -12.28 -26.86
CA ASP A 2 1.00 -10.83 -26.90
C ASP A 2 0.74 -10.18 -25.53
N TRP A 3 -0.14 -10.77 -24.69
CA TRP A 3 -0.45 -10.23 -23.36
C TRP A 3 0.74 -10.23 -22.38
N PHE A 4 1.65 -11.20 -22.50
CA PHE A 4 2.84 -11.25 -21.64
C PHE A 4 3.85 -10.16 -22.02
N GLU A 5 4.03 -9.94 -23.31
CA GLU A 5 4.90 -8.87 -23.82
C GLU A 5 4.32 -7.49 -23.51
N GLU A 6 3.01 -7.30 -23.71
CA GLU A 6 2.30 -6.07 -23.35
C GLU A 6 2.45 -5.75 -21.87
N THR A 7 2.14 -6.71 -20.98
CA THR A 7 2.28 -6.53 -19.53
C THR A 7 3.73 -6.20 -19.14
N ALA A 8 4.71 -6.88 -19.76
CA ALA A 8 6.12 -6.61 -19.49
C ALA A 8 6.51 -5.18 -19.90
N ASN A 9 6.03 -4.72 -21.06
CA ASN A 9 6.25 -3.36 -21.54
C ASN A 9 5.59 -2.32 -20.63
N ASP A 10 4.37 -2.58 -20.14
CA ASP A 10 3.68 -1.69 -19.21
C ASP A 10 4.45 -1.48 -17.90
N TYR A 11 5.01 -2.54 -17.32
CA TYR A 11 5.85 -2.40 -16.14
C TYR A 11 7.17 -1.69 -16.45
N GLN A 12 7.80 -1.96 -17.60
CA GLN A 12 9.01 -1.25 -18.01
C GLN A 12 8.74 0.26 -18.18
N ASN A 13 7.64 0.62 -18.83
CA ASN A 13 7.19 2.01 -18.98
C ASN A 13 6.90 2.65 -17.62
N TRP A 14 6.25 1.92 -16.72
CA TRP A 14 5.96 2.38 -15.37
C TRP A 14 7.22 2.67 -14.55
N PHE A 15 8.30 1.91 -14.74
CA PHE A 15 9.60 2.16 -14.12
C PHE A 15 10.39 3.32 -14.75
N SER A 16 9.93 3.88 -15.88
CA SER A 16 10.62 4.97 -16.55
C SER A 16 10.64 6.23 -15.67
N GLY A 17 11.83 6.81 -15.49
CA GLY A 17 12.05 7.99 -14.64
C GLY A 17 11.95 7.72 -13.13
N LYS A 18 11.87 6.46 -12.70
CA LYS A 18 11.79 6.07 -11.29
C LYS A 18 13.17 5.82 -10.68
N THR A 19 13.26 5.99 -9.37
CA THR A 19 14.50 5.80 -8.60
C THR A 19 14.68 4.33 -8.29
N ILE A 20 15.27 3.58 -9.22
CA ILE A 20 15.65 2.18 -9.02
C ILE A 20 17.15 2.13 -8.73
N PRO A 21 17.58 1.65 -7.54
CA PRO A 21 18.99 1.58 -7.22
C PRO A 21 19.70 0.57 -8.14
N SER A 22 20.88 0.94 -8.63
CA SER A 22 21.78 -0.01 -9.27
C SER A 22 22.60 -0.69 -8.17
N LEU A 23 22.19 -1.89 -7.79
CA LEU A 23 22.92 -2.70 -6.82
C LEU A 23 24.01 -3.51 -7.54
N SER A 24 25.09 -3.87 -6.83
CA SER A 24 26.19 -4.67 -7.41
C SER A 24 25.75 -6.05 -7.87
N ASP A 25 24.65 -6.56 -7.33
CA ASP A 25 24.01 -7.81 -7.69
C ASP A 25 22.72 -7.53 -8.50
N SER A 26 22.67 -8.06 -9.72
CA SER A 26 21.50 -7.95 -10.61
C SER A 26 20.26 -8.60 -10.03
N ASP A 27 20.41 -9.65 -9.22
CA ASP A 27 19.28 -10.34 -8.59
C ASP A 27 18.65 -9.49 -7.49
N LEU A 28 19.44 -8.70 -6.76
CA LEU A 28 18.92 -7.74 -5.79
C LEU A 28 18.14 -6.62 -6.47
N THR A 29 18.63 -6.12 -7.62
CA THR A 29 17.90 -5.13 -8.43
C THR A 29 16.60 -5.73 -8.96
N ALA A 30 16.61 -6.98 -9.41
CA ALA A 30 15.41 -7.69 -9.85
C ALA A 30 14.41 -7.90 -8.70
N LEU A 31 14.89 -8.27 -7.50
CA LEU A 31 14.07 -8.42 -6.31
C LEU A 31 13.41 -7.09 -5.92
N TYR A 32 14.15 -5.98 -5.97
CA TYR A 32 13.62 -4.65 -5.70
C TYR A 32 12.47 -4.30 -6.66
N LYS A 33 12.65 -4.50 -7.96
CA LYS A 33 11.59 -4.29 -8.97
C LYS A 33 10.38 -5.19 -8.73
N ARG A 34 10.59 -6.48 -8.42
CA ARG A 34 9.51 -7.43 -8.13
C ARG A 34 8.69 -7.00 -6.90
N ASN A 35 9.34 -6.49 -5.86
CA ASN A 35 8.65 -5.95 -4.69
C ASN A 35 7.79 -4.73 -5.05
N LEU A 36 8.30 -3.82 -5.88
CA LEU A 36 7.50 -2.67 -6.36
C LEU A 36 6.32 -3.09 -7.22
N VAL A 37 6.49 -4.10 -8.09
CA VAL A 37 5.37 -4.69 -8.85
C VAL A 37 4.34 -5.29 -7.89
N MET A 38 4.76 -6.02 -6.86
CA MET A 38 3.85 -6.57 -5.85
C MET A 38 3.06 -5.45 -5.15
N VAL A 39 3.74 -4.38 -4.73
CA VAL A 39 3.08 -3.20 -4.14
C VAL A 39 2.09 -2.59 -5.11
N LYS A 40 2.46 -2.36 -6.38
CA LYS A 40 1.56 -1.81 -7.41
C LYS A 40 0.25 -2.59 -7.52
N ASN A 41 0.34 -3.92 -7.52
CA ASN A 41 -0.83 -4.80 -7.61
C ASN A 41 -1.65 -4.85 -6.30
N ALA A 42 -1.11 -4.37 -5.19
CA ALA A 42 -1.81 -4.24 -3.92
C ALA A 42 -2.51 -2.88 -3.74
N ILE A 43 -2.19 -1.87 -4.56
CA ILE A 43 -2.85 -0.57 -4.55
C ILE A 43 -4.30 -0.76 -5.00
N ARG A 44 -5.25 -0.26 -4.21
CA ARG A 44 -6.63 -0.12 -4.67
C ARG A 44 -6.67 0.83 -5.88
N PRO A 45 -7.09 0.37 -7.07
CA PRO A 45 -7.07 1.20 -8.27
C PRO A 45 -8.11 2.31 -8.20
N GLY A 46 -7.81 3.43 -8.86
CA GLY A 46 -8.68 4.59 -8.97
C GLY A 46 -7.92 5.89 -8.70
N ASN A 47 -8.64 7.01 -8.73
CA ASN A 47 -8.06 8.35 -8.59
C ASN A 47 -8.91 9.25 -7.68
N SER A 48 -9.84 8.67 -6.93
CA SER A 48 -10.65 9.40 -5.97
C SER A 48 -10.04 9.33 -4.56
N THR A 49 -10.62 10.07 -3.62
CA THR A 49 -10.29 9.90 -2.19
C THR A 49 -10.72 8.53 -1.65
N ALA A 50 -11.43 7.70 -2.42
CA ALA A 50 -11.75 6.33 -2.07
C ALA A 50 -10.60 5.33 -2.35
N ASP A 51 -9.61 5.72 -3.16
CA ASP A 51 -8.64 4.81 -3.78
C ASP A 51 -7.20 5.08 -3.32
N GLY A 52 -6.23 4.25 -3.74
CA GLY A 52 -4.81 4.49 -3.46
C GLY A 52 -4.27 3.87 -2.17
N ALA A 53 -5.12 3.27 -1.33
CA ALA A 53 -4.68 2.52 -0.16
C ALA A 53 -4.18 1.11 -0.50
N MET A 54 -3.30 0.59 0.35
CA MET A 54 -2.73 -0.75 0.26
C MET A 54 -3.14 -1.57 1.49
N PRO A 55 -3.58 -2.83 1.33
CA PRO A 55 -3.83 -3.69 2.47
C PRO A 55 -2.50 -4.04 3.16
N ALA A 56 -2.56 -4.35 4.47
CA ALA A 56 -1.37 -4.82 5.20
C ALA A 56 -0.82 -6.14 4.63
N THR A 57 -1.69 -6.95 4.01
CA THR A 57 -1.31 -8.13 3.23
C THR A 57 -2.42 -8.49 2.24
N THR A 58 -2.05 -9.10 1.11
CA THR A 58 -2.98 -9.66 0.13
C THR A 58 -3.55 -11.02 0.53
N ASN A 59 -3.22 -11.51 1.73
CA ASN A 59 -3.79 -12.74 2.28
C ASN A 59 -5.19 -12.50 2.89
N PRO A 60 -6.25 -13.09 2.33
CA PRO A 60 -7.61 -12.90 2.82
C PRO A 60 -7.88 -13.58 4.17
N ALA A 61 -7.15 -14.65 4.53
CA ALA A 61 -7.56 -15.56 5.61
C ALA A 61 -7.51 -14.95 7.02
N ASN A 62 -6.48 -14.15 7.33
CA ASN A 62 -6.28 -13.58 8.67
C ASN A 62 -6.38 -12.05 8.72
N TYR A 63 -6.22 -11.40 7.57
CA TYR A 63 -6.18 -9.94 7.48
C TYR A 63 -7.36 -9.35 6.70
N GLY A 64 -8.13 -10.16 5.95
CA GLY A 64 -9.35 -9.72 5.28
C GLY A 64 -9.16 -8.50 4.36
N TYR A 65 -7.97 -8.35 3.77
CA TYR A 65 -7.57 -7.15 3.02
C TYR A 65 -7.70 -5.83 3.82
N LYS A 66 -7.61 -5.85 5.14
CA LYS A 66 -7.64 -4.64 5.96
C LYS A 66 -6.46 -3.73 5.61
N VAL A 67 -6.76 -2.45 5.45
CA VAL A 67 -5.78 -1.37 5.39
C VAL A 67 -5.44 -1.00 6.82
N TRP A 68 -4.21 -1.26 7.25
CA TRP A 68 -3.66 -0.66 8.46
C TRP A 68 -3.03 0.68 8.07
N ALA A 69 -3.45 1.77 8.72
CA ALA A 69 -2.96 3.11 8.38
C ALA A 69 -1.42 3.19 8.42
N ARG A 70 -0.79 2.54 9.42
CA ARG A 70 0.67 2.47 9.51
C ARG A 70 1.30 1.74 8.31
N ASP A 71 0.83 0.55 8.00
CA ASP A 71 1.42 -0.33 6.98
C ASP A 71 1.27 0.29 5.58
N SER A 72 0.10 0.88 5.29
CA SER A 72 -0.14 1.60 4.04
C SER A 72 0.69 2.90 3.97
N ALA A 73 0.88 3.61 5.08
CA ALA A 73 1.77 4.77 5.14
C ALA A 73 3.23 4.42 4.88
N VAL A 74 3.74 3.34 5.46
CA VAL A 74 5.11 2.86 5.20
C VAL A 74 5.28 2.49 3.73
N THR A 75 4.26 1.84 3.15
CA THR A 75 4.28 1.49 1.73
C THR A 75 4.25 2.74 0.84
N ALA A 76 3.46 3.77 1.19
CA ALA A 76 3.44 5.04 0.48
C ALA A 76 4.78 5.78 0.58
N MET A 77 5.43 5.78 1.75
CA MET A 77 6.78 6.33 1.89
C MET A 77 7.81 5.58 1.03
N ALA A 78 7.69 4.26 0.91
CA ALA A 78 8.57 3.46 0.06
C ALA A 78 8.35 3.76 -1.44
N LEU A 79 7.09 3.95 -1.86
CA LEU A 79 6.75 4.39 -3.23
C LEU A 79 7.36 5.76 -3.53
N ASP A 80 7.20 6.72 -2.61
CA ASP A 80 7.74 8.07 -2.78
C ASP A 80 9.28 8.06 -2.87
N ALA A 81 9.95 7.30 -2.00
CA ALA A 81 11.41 7.12 -2.05
C ALA A 81 11.89 6.48 -3.37
N ALA A 82 11.06 5.67 -4.02
CA ALA A 82 11.33 5.07 -5.32
C ALA A 82 10.90 5.97 -6.51
N GLY A 83 10.42 7.20 -6.27
CA GLY A 83 9.98 8.14 -7.31
C GLY A 83 8.56 7.90 -7.84
N PHE A 84 7.76 7.08 -7.15
CA PHE A 84 6.32 6.91 -7.39
C PHE A 84 5.50 7.87 -6.53
N THR A 85 5.85 9.16 -6.60
CA THR A 85 5.24 10.21 -5.77
C THR A 85 3.75 10.37 -6.03
N ASP A 86 3.30 10.24 -7.28
CA ASP A 86 1.87 10.33 -7.62
C ASP A 86 1.08 9.18 -6.96
N GLU A 87 1.56 7.94 -7.05
CA GLU A 87 0.92 6.82 -6.35
C GLU A 87 0.96 6.98 -4.83
N ALA A 88 2.09 7.44 -4.27
CA ALA A 88 2.19 7.72 -2.84
C ALA A 88 1.20 8.81 -2.38
N GLU A 89 0.99 9.86 -3.19
CA GLU A 89 0.06 10.94 -2.92
C GLU A 89 -1.39 10.46 -2.83
N THR A 90 -1.78 9.48 -3.67
CA THR A 90 -3.14 8.91 -3.61
C THR A 90 -3.44 8.32 -2.23
N TYR A 91 -2.47 7.66 -1.59
CA TYR A 91 -2.63 7.18 -0.22
C TYR A 91 -2.81 8.32 0.79
N TRP A 92 -2.06 9.41 0.68
CA TRP A 92 -2.20 10.53 1.61
C TRP A 92 -3.56 11.23 1.47
N LYS A 93 -4.06 11.37 0.24
CA LYS A 93 -5.43 11.85 -0.04
C LYS A 93 -6.49 10.91 0.54
N TRP A 94 -6.27 9.61 0.42
CA TRP A 94 -7.11 8.58 1.04
C TRP A 94 -7.11 8.72 2.56
N LEU A 95 -5.94 8.80 3.20
CA LEU A 95 -5.86 8.88 4.66
C LEU A 95 -6.53 10.15 5.18
N ALA A 96 -6.26 11.31 4.57
CA ALA A 96 -6.85 12.59 4.96
C ALA A 96 -8.39 12.57 4.92
N ALA A 97 -8.99 11.91 3.93
CA ALA A 97 -10.45 11.78 3.83
C ALA A 97 -11.07 10.86 4.91
N ARG A 98 -10.25 10.21 5.73
CA ARG A 98 -10.67 9.35 6.86
C ARG A 98 -10.23 9.89 8.21
N GLN A 99 -9.77 11.15 8.26
CA GLN A 99 -9.50 11.82 9.52
C GLN A 99 -10.82 12.08 10.27
N ASN A 100 -10.84 11.73 11.56
CA ASN A 100 -11.94 12.06 12.45
C ASN A 100 -11.98 13.58 12.71
N SER A 101 -13.13 14.08 13.20
CA SER A 101 -13.29 15.51 13.51
C SER A 101 -12.34 16.03 14.59
N ASP A 102 -11.79 15.14 15.43
CA ASP A 102 -10.80 15.44 16.46
C ASP A 102 -9.35 15.35 15.95
N GLY A 103 -9.15 15.11 14.66
CA GLY A 103 -7.83 14.98 14.04
C GLY A 103 -7.23 13.57 14.10
N THR A 104 -7.87 12.62 14.80
CA THR A 104 -7.38 11.25 14.93
C THR A 104 -7.71 10.40 13.70
N PHE A 105 -7.11 9.21 13.62
CA PHE A 105 -7.40 8.20 12.61
C PHE A 105 -7.74 6.88 13.31
N HIS A 106 -8.64 6.10 12.73
CA HIS A 106 -8.78 4.69 13.11
C HIS A 106 -7.56 3.89 12.69
N THR A 107 -7.32 2.78 13.39
CA THR A 107 -6.16 1.91 13.11
C THR A 107 -6.32 1.13 11.81
N CYS A 108 -7.54 0.64 11.53
CA CYS A 108 -7.84 -0.25 10.42
C CYS A 108 -9.06 0.21 9.63
N TYR A 109 -9.03 -0.01 8.32
CA TYR A 109 -10.13 0.26 7.40
C TYR A 109 -10.32 -0.90 6.43
N GLY A 110 -11.53 -1.04 5.87
CA GLY A 110 -11.75 -1.96 4.76
C GLY A 110 -11.19 -1.38 3.46
N LEU A 111 -10.45 -2.19 2.70
CA LEU A 111 -9.84 -1.72 1.43
C LEU A 111 -10.88 -1.22 0.43
N TRP A 112 -12.01 -1.90 0.32
CA TRP A 112 -13.01 -1.65 -0.72
C TRP A 112 -14.15 -0.74 -0.27
N ASP A 113 -14.64 -0.90 0.95
CA ASP A 113 -15.76 -0.13 1.50
C ASP A 113 -15.32 1.11 2.29
N ASN A 114 -14.01 1.22 2.60
CA ASN A 114 -13.41 2.29 3.41
C ASN A 114 -13.99 2.41 4.83
N THR A 115 -14.78 1.45 5.30
CA THR A 115 -15.36 1.53 6.64
C THR A 115 -14.28 1.30 7.70
N ASN A 116 -14.45 1.90 8.87
CA ASN A 116 -13.65 1.55 10.03
C ASN A 116 -13.78 0.04 10.32
N GLN A 117 -12.65 -0.62 10.61
CA GLN A 117 -12.58 -2.04 10.90
C GLN A 117 -11.94 -2.28 12.27
N ASN A 118 -12.36 -3.35 12.95
CA ASN A 118 -11.79 -3.69 14.26
C ASN A 118 -10.31 -4.09 14.14
N PHE A 119 -9.56 -3.63 15.14
CA PHE A 119 -8.21 -4.08 15.46
C PHE A 119 -8.28 -5.55 15.88
N VAL A 120 -7.90 -6.45 14.97
CA VAL A 120 -7.91 -7.93 15.09
C VAL A 120 -9.27 -8.62 15.28
N ASP A 121 -9.49 -9.73 14.57
CA ASP A 121 -10.46 -10.74 14.97
C ASP A 121 -9.99 -11.39 16.29
N ARG A 122 -10.93 -11.70 17.18
CA ARG A 122 -10.74 -12.10 18.60
C ARG A 122 -9.85 -13.34 18.87
N LYS A 123 -9.15 -13.88 17.87
CA LYS A 123 -8.33 -15.11 17.97
C LYS A 123 -6.81 -14.88 18.08
N MET A 124 -6.30 -13.65 18.00
CA MET A 124 -4.88 -13.38 18.20
C MET A 124 -4.62 -12.24 19.21
N ILE A 125 -4.36 -12.68 20.45
CA ILE A 125 -3.56 -12.06 21.52
C ILE A 125 -4.05 -10.68 22.07
N PRO A 126 -4.47 -10.60 23.36
CA PRO A 126 -5.03 -9.37 23.97
C PRO A 126 -4.06 -8.21 24.28
N SER A 127 -2.77 -8.23 23.91
CA SER A 127 -1.77 -7.36 24.58
C SER A 127 -1.03 -6.36 23.70
N ALA A 128 -1.48 -6.05 22.48
CA ALA A 128 -0.69 -5.21 21.55
C ALA A 128 -1.22 -3.79 21.28
N CYS A 129 -2.38 -3.37 21.81
CA CYS A 129 -2.91 -2.06 21.42
C CYS A 129 -3.90 -1.46 22.41
N SER A 130 -3.38 -0.64 23.31
CA SER A 130 -4.09 0.49 23.88
C SER A 130 -3.30 1.74 23.50
N ASP A 131 -3.93 2.60 22.71
CA ASP A 131 -3.53 3.97 22.39
C ASP A 131 -2.18 4.19 21.68
N TRP A 132 -2.23 4.25 20.34
CA TRP A 132 -1.28 5.05 19.57
C TRP A 132 -1.95 6.38 19.21
N ARG A 133 -1.71 7.41 20.01
CA ARG A 133 -1.89 8.80 19.58
C ARG A 133 -0.64 9.19 18.79
N ILE A 134 -0.83 9.61 17.54
CA ILE A 134 0.19 10.36 16.79
C ILE A 134 0.10 11.82 17.27
#